data_AF-A0A3D4ZUU3-F1
#
_entry.id   AF-A0A3D4ZUU3-F1
#
_cell.length_a   1.000
_cell.length_b   1.000
_cell.length_c   1.000
_cell.angle_alpha   90.00
_cell.angle_beta   90.00
_cell.angle_gamma   90.00
#
_symmetry.space_group_name_H-M   'P 1'
#
loop_
_entity.id
_entity.type
_entity.pdbx_description
1 polymer ?
#
loop_
_entity_poly.entity_id
_entity_poly.type
_entity_poly.pdbx_seq_one_letter_code
_entity_poly.pdbx_strand_id
1 'polypeptide(L)'
;VDPAPPIGEEAGAATDAPAATGAPSDFTWTDAPQLEMIPAGPVKGMVNGAPFEAKTVRVEKDTDGYTLEISNATEEKPGDIISDDIAVELSFKGNEGEPTTVLKAVGDDIEGAHAYYHYPMEDGTPMSMNPLWACALQITEWKLEKDADNERVIGHVKGKVVITFDDASLNDNVNDETKSWVAGEFDTYYYEW
;
A
#
# COMPACT_ATOMS: atom_id res chain seq x y z
N VAL A 1 -44.66 -57.46 -6.08
CA VAL A 1 -44.54 -56.51 -7.21
C VAL A 1 -44.30 -55.16 -6.55
N ASP A 2 -43.03 -54.76 -6.47
CA ASP A 2 -42.59 -53.51 -5.85
C ASP A 2 -43.09 -52.30 -6.65
N PRO A 3 -43.61 -51.24 -6.01
CA PRO A 3 -43.74 -49.95 -6.65
C PRO A 3 -42.40 -49.20 -6.65
N ALA A 4 -41.97 -48.81 -7.85
CA ALA A 4 -40.79 -47.97 -8.05
C ALA A 4 -40.96 -46.57 -7.42
N PRO A 5 -39.89 -45.99 -6.84
CA PRO A 5 -39.91 -44.63 -6.28
C PRO A 5 -39.81 -43.54 -7.36
N PRO A 6 -40.19 -42.28 -7.04
CA PRO A 6 -40.14 -41.15 -7.96
C PRO A 6 -38.70 -40.66 -8.17
N ILE A 7 -38.32 -40.45 -9.43
CA ILE A 7 -37.16 -39.63 -9.86
C ILE A 7 -37.72 -38.20 -9.96
N GLY A 8 -37.23 -37.16 -9.30
CA GLY A 8 -35.87 -36.84 -8.86
C GLY A 8 -35.54 -35.49 -9.50
N GLU A 9 -35.49 -34.46 -8.64
CA GLU A 9 -35.16 -33.03 -8.84
C GLU A 9 -34.53 -32.58 -10.18
N GLU A 10 -35.14 -31.55 -10.78
CA GLU A 10 -34.46 -30.61 -11.66
C GLU A 10 -33.27 -29.99 -10.91
N ALA A 11 -32.07 -30.34 -11.36
CA ALA A 11 -30.83 -29.74 -10.91
C ALA A 11 -30.86 -28.23 -11.22
N GLY A 12 -30.80 -27.43 -10.15
CA GLY A 12 -30.64 -25.99 -10.22
C GLY A 12 -29.40 -25.63 -11.05
N ALA A 13 -29.60 -24.69 -11.98
CA ALA A 13 -28.52 -24.07 -12.72
C ALA A 13 -27.56 -23.38 -11.72
N ALA A 14 -26.31 -23.85 -11.69
CA ALA A 14 -25.23 -23.10 -11.08
C ALA A 14 -25.01 -21.85 -11.92
N THR A 15 -25.30 -20.69 -11.35
CA THR A 15 -24.96 -19.39 -11.91
C THR A 15 -23.43 -19.30 -11.98
N ASP A 16 -22.88 -19.25 -13.20
CA ASP A 16 -21.47 -18.90 -13.44
C ASP A 16 -21.18 -17.55 -12.76
N ALA A 17 -20.34 -17.59 -11.72
CA ALA A 17 -19.75 -16.37 -11.19
C ALA A 17 -18.86 -15.75 -12.28
N PRO A 18 -18.93 -14.42 -12.52
CA PRO A 18 -18.07 -13.80 -13.51
C PRO A 18 -16.60 -14.03 -13.15
N ALA A 19 -15.80 -14.35 -14.18
CA ALA A 19 -14.36 -14.51 -14.03
C ALA A 19 -13.77 -13.25 -13.38
N ALA A 20 -12.97 -13.44 -12.31
CA ALA A 20 -12.24 -12.36 -11.69
C ALA A 20 -11.36 -11.70 -12.75
N THR A 21 -11.68 -10.46 -13.11
CA THR A 21 -10.83 -9.60 -13.95
C THR A 21 -9.49 -9.50 -13.24
N GLY A 22 -8.42 -10.01 -13.85
CA GLY A 22 -7.08 -9.98 -13.26
C GLY A 22 -6.64 -8.53 -12.96
N ALA A 23 -5.81 -8.36 -11.93
CA ALA A 23 -5.24 -7.06 -11.58
C ALA A 23 -4.49 -6.44 -12.78
N PRO A 24 -4.47 -5.09 -12.92
CA PRO A 24 -3.76 -4.43 -13.99
C PRO A 24 -2.24 -4.70 -13.91
N SER A 25 -1.54 -4.60 -15.04
CA SER A 25 -0.07 -4.77 -15.09
C SER A 25 0.70 -3.48 -14.79
N ASP A 26 0.02 -2.34 -14.86
CA ASP A 26 0.60 -1.02 -14.61
C ASP A 26 -0.44 -0.07 -14.02
N PHE A 27 0.01 1.00 -13.39
CA PHE A 27 -0.85 2.00 -12.77
C PHE A 27 -0.81 3.33 -13.54
N THR A 28 -1.95 4.01 -13.60
CA THR A 28 -2.05 5.37 -14.14
C THR A 28 -2.49 6.29 -13.01
N TRP A 29 -1.75 7.39 -12.81
CA TRP A 29 -2.04 8.36 -11.76
C TRP A 29 -3.49 8.87 -11.82
N THR A 30 -4.08 9.04 -10.65
CA THR A 30 -5.46 9.54 -10.47
C THR A 30 -5.59 10.19 -9.09
N ASP A 31 -6.52 11.15 -9.00
CA ASP A 31 -6.92 11.79 -7.75
C ASP A 31 -7.76 10.88 -6.83
N ALA A 32 -8.30 9.77 -7.35
CA ALA A 32 -9.20 8.90 -6.61
C ALA A 32 -8.88 7.42 -6.85
N PRO A 33 -7.68 6.94 -6.46
CA PRO A 33 -7.28 5.57 -6.68
C PRO A 33 -8.22 4.58 -5.97
N GLN A 34 -8.43 3.42 -6.59
CA GLN A 34 -9.29 2.34 -6.07
C GLN A 34 -8.50 1.02 -5.98
N LEU A 35 -9.00 0.05 -5.20
CA LEU A 35 -8.31 -1.22 -4.96
C LEU A 35 -8.08 -2.05 -6.23
N GLU A 36 -9.01 -2.00 -7.17
CA GLU A 36 -8.96 -2.65 -8.48
C GLU A 36 -7.96 -2.01 -9.45
N MET A 37 -7.48 -0.79 -9.15
CA MET A 37 -6.45 -0.12 -9.95
C MET A 37 -5.03 -0.54 -9.54
N ILE A 38 -4.87 -1.20 -8.40
CA ILE A 38 -3.56 -1.58 -7.88
C ILE A 38 -3.00 -2.73 -8.73
N PRO A 39 -1.83 -2.55 -9.35
CA PRO A 39 -1.22 -3.59 -10.15
C PRO A 39 -0.74 -4.75 -9.29
N ALA A 40 -0.78 -5.97 -9.82
CA ALA A 40 -0.17 -7.12 -9.17
C ALA A 40 1.36 -7.02 -9.22
N GLY A 41 2.04 -7.62 -8.24
CA GLY A 41 3.49 -7.63 -8.14
C GLY A 41 4.08 -6.55 -7.23
N PRO A 42 5.41 -6.40 -7.21
CA PRO A 42 6.10 -5.56 -6.23
C PRO A 42 5.75 -4.07 -6.38
N VAL A 43 5.83 -3.34 -5.26
CA VAL A 43 5.59 -1.89 -5.22
C VAL A 43 6.63 -1.15 -6.09
N LYS A 44 6.13 -0.38 -7.06
CA LYS A 44 6.91 0.48 -7.96
C LYS A 44 6.17 1.79 -8.22
N GLY A 45 6.81 2.75 -8.87
CA GLY A 45 6.13 3.94 -9.34
C GLY A 45 7.04 5.02 -9.89
N MET A 46 6.63 6.26 -9.70
CA MET A 46 7.36 7.46 -10.07
C MET A 46 7.39 8.39 -8.85
N VAL A 47 8.56 8.83 -8.42
CA VAL A 47 8.67 9.80 -7.32
C VAL A 47 9.53 10.96 -7.79
N ASN A 48 9.00 12.17 -7.65
CA ASN A 48 9.64 13.42 -8.10
C ASN A 48 10.13 13.35 -9.57
N GLY A 49 9.30 12.81 -10.46
CA GLY A 49 9.62 12.66 -11.89
C GLY A 49 10.64 11.57 -12.24
N ALA A 50 11.14 10.79 -11.26
CA ALA A 50 12.07 9.68 -11.48
C ALA A 50 11.41 8.31 -11.24
N PRO A 51 11.80 7.25 -11.98
CA PRO A 51 11.35 5.89 -11.69
C PRO A 51 11.73 5.44 -10.29
N PHE A 52 10.78 4.78 -9.62
CA PHE A 52 10.92 4.26 -8.26
C PHE A 52 10.62 2.76 -8.24
N GLU A 53 11.46 2.00 -7.54
CA GLU A 53 11.25 0.57 -7.26
C GLU A 53 11.52 0.35 -5.78
N ALA A 54 10.53 -0.20 -5.07
CA ALA A 54 10.67 -0.48 -3.65
C ALA A 54 11.62 -1.66 -3.43
N LYS A 55 12.58 -1.47 -2.53
CA LYS A 55 13.44 -2.54 -2.01
C LYS A 55 13.07 -2.92 -0.59
N THR A 56 12.52 -1.98 0.16
CA THR A 56 11.95 -2.22 1.48
C THR A 56 10.52 -1.70 1.49
N VAL A 57 9.60 -2.52 1.96
CA VAL A 57 8.27 -2.11 2.40
C VAL A 57 8.16 -2.61 3.82
N ARG A 58 7.64 -1.81 4.75
CA ARG A 58 7.46 -2.21 6.15
C ARG A 58 6.33 -1.46 6.82
N VAL A 59 5.75 -2.07 7.86
CA VAL A 59 4.70 -1.43 8.66
C VAL A 59 5.23 -1.22 10.08
N GLU A 60 5.31 0.03 10.50
CA GLU A 60 5.65 0.43 11.86
C GLU A 60 4.40 0.56 12.71
N LYS A 61 4.51 0.19 13.99
CA LYS A 61 3.56 0.55 15.04
C LYS A 61 3.91 1.91 15.62
N ASP A 62 3.01 2.87 15.45
CA ASP A 62 3.11 4.19 16.05
C ASP A 62 2.23 4.32 17.29
N THR A 63 2.48 5.37 18.08
CA THR A 63 1.63 5.70 19.24
C THR A 63 0.17 5.90 18.83
N ASP A 64 -0.03 6.48 17.65
CA ASP A 64 -1.33 6.85 17.11
C ASP A 64 -1.70 6.06 15.86
N GLY A 65 -1.24 4.82 15.69
CA GLY A 65 -1.66 3.98 14.56
C GLY A 65 -0.48 3.27 13.95
N TYR A 66 -0.37 3.36 12.63
CA TYR A 66 0.63 2.62 11.87
C TYR A 66 1.18 3.47 10.75
N THR A 67 2.44 3.26 10.41
CA THR A 67 3.06 3.88 9.24
C THR A 67 3.54 2.79 8.28
N LEU A 68 3.02 2.82 7.05
CA LEU A 68 3.56 2.05 5.94
C LEU A 68 4.70 2.85 5.32
N GLU A 69 5.92 2.35 5.43
CA GLU A 69 7.11 2.92 4.80
C GLU A 69 7.48 2.10 3.56
N ILE A 70 7.74 2.78 2.45
CA ILE A 70 8.09 2.20 1.15
C ILE A 70 9.36 2.91 0.69
N SER A 71 10.49 2.21 0.68
CA SER A 71 11.82 2.76 0.41
C SER A 71 12.49 2.08 -0.78
N ASN A 72 13.29 2.83 -1.55
CA ASN A 72 14.16 2.30 -2.60
C ASN A 72 15.51 1.77 -2.08
N ALA A 73 15.74 1.85 -0.77
CA ALA A 73 16.91 1.31 -0.09
C ALA A 73 16.57 0.00 0.63
N THR A 74 17.60 -0.79 0.90
CA THR A 74 17.50 -2.07 1.60
C THR A 74 18.01 -1.87 3.02
N GLU A 75 17.26 -2.34 4.00
CA GLU A 75 17.73 -2.42 5.38
C GLU A 75 18.75 -3.57 5.57
N GLU A 76 19.67 -3.41 6.51
CA GLU A 76 20.61 -4.48 6.87
C GLU A 76 19.92 -5.58 7.68
N LYS A 77 18.98 -5.20 8.54
CA LYS A 77 18.13 -6.09 9.33
C LYS A 77 16.73 -5.50 9.48
N PRO A 78 15.70 -6.34 9.72
CA PRO A 78 14.33 -5.86 9.93
C PRO A 78 14.23 -4.78 11.00
N GLY A 79 13.74 -3.62 10.61
CA GLY A 79 13.54 -2.49 11.51
C GLY A 79 14.85 -1.77 11.87
N ASP A 80 15.86 -1.82 11.01
CA ASP A 80 17.01 -0.90 11.08
C ASP A 80 16.66 0.45 10.42
N ILE A 81 17.33 1.52 10.85
CA ILE A 81 17.13 2.85 10.27
C ILE A 81 17.63 2.83 8.82
N ILE A 82 16.80 3.32 7.90
CA ILE A 82 17.17 3.59 6.52
C ILE A 82 17.49 5.08 6.39
N SER A 83 18.52 5.42 5.60
CA SER A 83 18.94 6.80 5.37
C SER A 83 19.39 6.96 3.92
N ASP A 84 19.44 8.22 3.45
CA ASP A 84 19.83 8.60 2.09
C ASP A 84 18.99 7.92 0.98
N ASP A 85 17.75 7.59 1.31
CA ASP A 85 16.81 6.89 0.44
C ASP A 85 15.76 7.82 -0.16
N ILE A 86 15.08 7.32 -1.18
CA ILE A 86 13.78 7.86 -1.57
C ILE A 86 12.75 7.00 -0.87
N ALA A 87 11.85 7.60 -0.11
CA ALA A 87 10.78 6.87 0.54
C ALA A 87 9.43 7.57 0.40
N VAL A 88 8.39 6.75 0.50
CA VAL A 88 7.00 7.17 0.66
C VAL A 88 6.52 6.62 1.99
N GLU A 89 5.90 7.48 2.79
CA GLU A 89 5.29 7.10 4.06
C GLU A 89 3.79 7.38 4.03
N LEU A 90 3.03 6.43 4.57
CA LEU A 90 1.59 6.55 4.79
C LEU A 90 1.27 6.16 6.23
N SER A 91 0.93 7.15 7.05
CA SER A 91 0.32 6.92 8.35
C SER A 91 -1.17 6.58 8.15
N PHE A 92 -1.69 5.63 8.92
CA PHE A 92 -3.09 5.22 8.89
C PHE A 92 -3.56 4.62 10.23
N LYS A 93 -4.88 4.50 10.37
CA LYS A 93 -5.55 3.85 11.50
C LYS A 93 -6.12 2.50 11.09
N GLY A 94 -6.15 1.56 12.03
CA GLY A 94 -6.71 0.23 11.88
C GLY A 94 -6.76 -0.49 13.22
N ASN A 95 -7.23 -1.73 13.23
CA ASN A 95 -7.14 -2.59 14.40
C ASN A 95 -6.00 -3.60 14.19
N GLU A 96 -5.07 -3.66 15.14
CA GLU A 96 -3.93 -4.58 15.10
C GLU A 96 -4.40 -6.03 14.94
N GLY A 97 -3.87 -6.75 13.94
CA GLY A 97 -4.24 -8.13 13.65
C GLY A 97 -5.54 -8.31 12.86
N GLU A 98 -6.20 -7.23 12.43
CA GLU A 98 -7.42 -7.29 11.61
C GLU A 98 -7.17 -6.78 10.18
N PRO A 99 -7.87 -7.34 9.17
CA PRO A 99 -7.91 -6.75 7.84
C PRO A 99 -8.35 -5.29 7.89
N THR A 100 -7.65 -4.43 7.14
CA THR A 100 -7.87 -2.98 7.14
C THR A 100 -7.99 -2.49 5.71
N THR A 101 -8.88 -1.51 5.48
CA THR A 101 -9.01 -0.85 4.17
C THR A 101 -9.07 0.65 4.38
N VAL A 102 -8.27 1.39 3.61
CA VAL A 102 -8.25 2.85 3.60
C VAL A 102 -8.43 3.29 2.16
N LEU A 103 -9.43 4.15 1.92
CA LEU A 103 -9.69 4.76 0.62
C LEU A 103 -9.78 6.27 0.82
N LYS A 104 -8.99 7.01 0.05
CA LYS A 104 -8.92 8.46 0.12
C LYS A 104 -8.75 9.06 -1.27
N ALA A 105 -9.60 10.02 -1.65
CA ALA A 105 -9.34 10.87 -2.81
C ALA A 105 -8.54 12.13 -2.42
N VAL A 106 -7.93 12.79 -3.41
CA VAL A 106 -7.39 14.14 -3.26
C VAL A 106 -8.53 15.08 -2.85
N GLY A 107 -8.28 15.88 -1.81
CA GLY A 107 -9.27 16.80 -1.23
C GLY A 107 -10.18 16.20 -0.15
N ASP A 108 -10.23 14.87 -0.01
CA ASP A 108 -10.85 14.23 1.16
C ASP A 108 -9.94 14.37 2.38
N ASP A 109 -10.56 14.38 3.56
CA ASP A 109 -9.86 14.36 4.86
C ASP A 109 -10.15 13.02 5.56
N ILE A 110 -9.11 12.41 6.13
CA ILE A 110 -9.21 11.17 6.90
C ILE A 110 -8.43 11.37 8.20
N GLU A 111 -9.14 11.30 9.31
CA GLU A 111 -8.56 11.46 10.63
C GLU A 111 -7.43 10.43 10.87
N GLY A 112 -6.26 10.94 11.26
CA GLY A 112 -5.11 10.11 11.61
C GLY A 112 -4.44 9.42 10.42
N ALA A 113 -4.77 9.81 9.18
CA ALA A 113 -4.03 9.38 8.00
C ALA A 113 -3.29 10.55 7.38
N HIS A 114 -2.03 10.33 7.00
CA HIS A 114 -1.21 11.32 6.34
C HIS A 114 -0.22 10.61 5.42
N ALA A 115 0.11 11.21 4.29
CA ALA A 115 1.13 10.67 3.41
C ALA A 115 2.09 11.78 2.96
N TYR A 116 3.35 11.40 2.82
CA TYR A 116 4.40 12.25 2.30
C TYR A 116 5.47 11.39 1.63
N TYR A 117 6.39 12.03 0.92
CA TYR A 117 7.57 11.37 0.40
C TYR A 117 8.82 12.21 0.66
N HIS A 118 9.96 11.55 0.77
CA HIS A 118 11.25 12.23 0.87
C HIS A 118 12.26 11.71 -0.15
N TYR A 119 13.24 12.54 -0.43
CA TYR A 119 14.37 12.22 -1.30
C TYR A 119 15.58 13.07 -0.93
N PRO A 120 16.81 12.58 -1.16
CA PRO A 120 18.01 13.40 -1.04
C PRO A 120 18.11 14.36 -2.22
N MET A 121 18.41 15.63 -1.94
CA MET A 121 18.79 16.60 -2.98
C MET A 121 20.17 16.29 -3.56
N GLU A 122 20.58 16.97 -4.63
CA GLU A 122 21.90 16.77 -5.27
C GLU A 122 23.08 16.96 -4.31
N ASP A 123 22.91 17.80 -3.28
CA ASP A 123 23.92 18.06 -2.24
C ASP A 123 23.83 17.07 -1.05
N GLY A 124 22.95 16.09 -1.11
CA GLY A 124 22.69 15.10 -0.07
C GLY A 124 21.76 15.58 1.05
N THR A 125 21.28 16.81 1.02
CA THR A 125 20.32 17.30 2.03
C THR A 125 18.99 16.56 1.87
N PRO A 126 18.41 15.99 2.95
CA PRO A 126 17.10 15.36 2.87
C PRO A 126 16.02 16.40 2.63
N MET A 127 15.11 16.11 1.70
CA MET A 127 13.94 16.93 1.38
C MET A 127 12.68 16.12 1.59
N SER A 128 11.71 16.67 2.33
CA SER A 128 10.40 16.05 2.57
C SER A 128 9.31 16.87 1.89
N MET A 129 8.45 16.20 1.13
CA MET A 129 7.37 16.80 0.36
C MET A 129 6.02 16.36 0.91
N ASN A 130 5.15 17.33 1.20
CA ASN A 130 3.81 17.10 1.73
C ASN A 130 2.73 17.66 0.77
N PRO A 131 2.62 17.16 -0.47
CA PRO A 131 1.55 17.56 -1.38
C PRO A 131 0.18 17.02 -0.90
N LEU A 132 -0.88 17.48 -1.56
CA LEU A 132 -2.16 16.79 -1.50
C LEU A 132 -1.98 15.36 -2.03
N TRP A 133 -2.69 14.42 -1.41
CA TRP A 133 -2.48 13.00 -1.66
C TRP A 133 -3.79 12.22 -1.66
N ALA A 134 -3.74 11.04 -2.25
CA ALA A 134 -4.82 10.06 -2.32
C ALA A 134 -4.24 8.66 -2.06
N CYS A 135 -5.08 7.72 -1.62
CA CYS A 135 -4.66 6.34 -1.48
C CYS A 135 -5.79 5.33 -1.64
N ALA A 136 -5.39 4.11 -2.00
CA ALA A 136 -6.15 2.92 -1.73
C ALA A 136 -5.21 1.88 -1.10
N LEU A 137 -5.44 1.55 0.16
CA LEU A 137 -4.70 0.54 0.92
C LEU A 137 -5.67 -0.58 1.31
N GLN A 138 -5.23 -1.81 1.12
CA GLN A 138 -5.90 -2.98 1.68
C GLN A 138 -4.87 -3.89 2.34
N ILE A 139 -5.03 -4.08 3.64
CA ILE A 139 -4.36 -5.15 4.41
C ILE A 139 -5.31 -6.35 4.41
N THR A 140 -4.85 -7.45 3.81
CA THR A 140 -5.61 -8.69 3.67
C THR A 140 -5.26 -9.70 4.76
N GLU A 141 -4.04 -9.65 5.27
CA GLU A 141 -3.54 -10.52 6.33
C GLU A 141 -2.66 -9.70 7.28
N TRP A 142 -2.89 -9.86 8.59
CA TRP A 142 -2.05 -9.28 9.63
C TRP A 142 -1.86 -10.31 10.74
N LYS A 143 -0.68 -10.91 10.80
CA LYS A 143 -0.33 -11.94 11.77
C LYS A 143 0.55 -11.35 12.86
N LEU A 144 0.16 -11.56 14.11
CA LEU A 144 0.95 -11.16 15.27
C LEU A 144 1.82 -12.34 15.70
N GLU A 145 3.04 -12.36 15.18
CA GLU A 145 4.02 -13.41 15.38
C GLU A 145 5.37 -12.73 15.61
N LYS A 146 5.83 -12.71 16.86
CA LYS A 146 7.10 -12.10 17.20
C LYS A 146 8.24 -12.93 16.62
N ASP A 147 9.22 -12.24 16.04
CA ASP A 147 10.43 -12.88 15.58
C ASP A 147 11.30 -13.28 16.80
N ALA A 148 11.86 -14.49 16.76
CA ALA A 148 12.65 -15.03 17.87
C ALA A 148 14.06 -14.42 17.95
N ASP A 149 14.57 -13.92 16.82
CA ASP A 149 15.91 -13.38 16.64
C ASP A 149 15.91 -11.84 16.53
N ASN A 150 14.73 -11.22 16.42
CA ASN A 150 14.55 -9.76 16.39
C ASN A 150 13.32 -9.29 17.17
N GLU A 151 13.54 -8.77 18.39
CA GLU A 151 12.47 -8.31 19.29
C GLU A 151 11.63 -7.15 18.73
N ARG A 152 12.16 -6.40 17.75
CA ARG A 152 11.40 -5.31 17.08
C ARG A 152 10.30 -5.84 16.18
N VAL A 153 10.50 -7.01 15.58
CA VAL A 153 9.51 -7.60 14.68
C VAL A 153 8.44 -8.29 15.51
N ILE A 154 7.22 -7.76 15.42
CA ILE A 154 6.06 -8.19 16.20
C ILE A 154 4.97 -8.85 15.33
N GLY A 155 5.18 -8.93 14.02
CA GLY A 155 4.28 -9.63 13.13
C GLY A 155 4.63 -9.53 11.66
N HIS A 156 3.66 -9.91 10.83
CA HIS A 156 3.71 -9.85 9.37
C HIS A 156 2.41 -9.29 8.81
N VAL A 157 2.52 -8.53 7.73
CA VAL A 157 1.39 -7.89 7.04
C VAL A 157 1.47 -8.18 5.55
N LYS A 158 0.33 -8.56 4.97
CA LYS A 158 0.18 -8.70 3.53
C LYS A 158 -0.94 -7.82 3.02
N GLY A 159 -0.69 -7.19 1.88
CA GLY A 159 -1.67 -6.28 1.32
C GLY A 159 -1.26 -5.74 -0.02
N LYS A 160 -1.97 -4.70 -0.40
CA LYS A 160 -1.74 -3.94 -1.62
C LYS A 160 -2.03 -2.48 -1.37
N VAL A 161 -1.28 -1.63 -2.05
CA VAL A 161 -1.35 -0.19 -1.85
C VAL A 161 -1.21 0.52 -3.18
N VAL A 162 -1.87 1.67 -3.26
CA VAL A 162 -1.50 2.75 -4.15
C VAL A 162 -1.59 4.06 -3.38
N ILE A 163 -0.59 4.92 -3.56
CA ILE A 163 -0.54 6.28 -3.03
C ILE A 163 -0.24 7.19 -4.22
N THR A 164 -1.03 8.24 -4.38
CA THR A 164 -0.80 9.28 -5.39
C THR A 164 -0.60 10.62 -4.72
N PHE A 165 0.27 11.42 -5.30
CA PHE A 165 0.60 12.77 -4.84
C PHE A 165 0.36 13.76 -5.96
N ASP A 166 -0.36 14.83 -5.65
CA ASP A 166 -0.55 15.97 -6.53
C ASP A 166 0.58 16.98 -6.32
N ASP A 167 1.74 16.74 -6.94
CA ASP A 167 2.93 17.55 -6.71
C ASP A 167 2.73 19.03 -7.11
N ALA A 168 1.80 19.31 -8.03
CA ALA A 168 1.40 20.67 -8.41
C ALA A 168 0.81 21.46 -7.22
N SER A 169 0.29 20.78 -6.19
CA SER A 169 -0.25 21.41 -5.00
C SER A 169 0.81 22.04 -4.09
N LEU A 170 2.10 21.77 -4.32
CA LEU A 170 3.21 22.24 -3.47
C LEU A 170 3.55 23.70 -3.75
N ASN A 171 3.55 24.11 -5.02
CA ASN A 171 3.70 25.50 -5.45
C ASN A 171 3.41 25.65 -6.95
N ASP A 172 3.11 26.88 -7.37
CA ASP A 172 2.81 27.26 -8.76
C ASP A 172 3.94 26.99 -9.78
N ASN A 173 5.15 26.60 -9.34
CA ASN A 173 6.30 26.32 -10.20
C ASN A 173 6.60 24.82 -10.36
N VAL A 174 5.83 23.93 -9.72
CA VAL A 174 5.99 22.48 -9.96
C VAL A 174 5.34 22.13 -11.29
N ASN A 175 6.07 21.40 -12.13
CA ASN A 175 5.55 20.94 -13.41
C ASN A 175 4.43 19.93 -13.17
N ASP A 176 3.22 20.21 -13.65
CA ASP A 176 2.04 19.33 -13.50
C ASP A 176 2.25 17.93 -14.11
N GLU A 177 3.26 17.77 -14.98
CA GLU A 177 3.67 16.49 -15.56
C GLU A 177 4.48 15.60 -14.60
N THR A 178 5.02 16.13 -13.50
CA THR A 178 5.75 15.33 -12.50
C THR A 178 4.78 14.87 -11.43
N LYS A 179 3.91 13.91 -11.76
CA LYS A 179 3.03 13.29 -10.76
C LYS A 179 3.74 12.16 -10.04
N SER A 180 3.80 12.23 -8.71
CA SER A 180 4.37 11.17 -7.89
C SER A 180 3.32 10.13 -7.48
N TRP A 181 3.69 8.86 -7.51
CA TRP A 181 2.87 7.73 -7.09
C TRP A 181 3.71 6.48 -6.83
N VAL A 182 3.19 5.61 -5.97
CA VAL A 182 3.66 4.23 -5.78
C VAL A 182 2.48 3.28 -5.76
N ALA A 183 2.61 2.11 -6.37
CA ALA A 183 1.54 1.11 -6.40
C ALA A 183 2.09 -0.33 -6.49
N GLY A 184 1.44 -1.26 -5.79
CA GLY A 184 1.74 -2.70 -5.87
C GLY A 184 1.26 -3.48 -4.65
N GLU A 185 1.69 -4.73 -4.59
CA GLU A 185 1.46 -5.67 -3.50
C GLU A 185 2.67 -5.73 -2.57
N PHE A 186 2.43 -6.05 -1.30
CA PHE A 186 3.47 -6.22 -0.29
C PHE A 186 3.19 -7.42 0.61
N ASP A 187 4.27 -8.06 1.03
CA ASP A 187 4.33 -9.12 2.04
C ASP A 187 5.53 -8.78 2.92
N THR A 188 5.27 -8.20 4.09
CA THR A 188 6.28 -7.55 4.92
C THR A 188 6.16 -7.95 6.38
N TYR A 189 7.17 -7.63 7.17
CA TYR A 189 7.10 -7.61 8.62
C TYR A 189 6.42 -6.34 9.15
N TYR A 190 5.89 -6.48 10.35
CA TYR A 190 5.31 -5.45 11.22
C TYR A 190 6.22 -5.30 12.44
N TYR A 191 6.59 -4.07 12.80
CA TYR A 191 7.59 -3.83 13.85
C TYR A 191 7.28 -2.63 14.74
N GLU A 192 7.98 -2.55 15.88
CA GLU A 192 8.00 -1.40 16.79
C GLU A 192 9.45 -1.04 17.20
N TRP A 193 9.73 0.26 17.42
CA TRP A 193 11.04 0.79 17.84
C TRP A 193 11.26 0.83 19.36
#